data_AF-A0A9D6VCC1-F1
#
_entry.id   AF-A0A9D6VCC1-F1
#
_cell.length_a   1.000
_cell.length_b   1.000
_cell.length_c   1.000
_cell.angle_alpha   90.00
_cell.angle_beta   90.00
_cell.angle_gamma   90.00
#
_symmetry.space_group_name_H-M   'P 1'
#
loop_
_entity.id
_entity.type
_entity.pdbx_description
1 polymer ?
#
loop_
_entity_poly.entity_id
_entity_poly.type
_entity_poly.pdbx_seq_one_letter_code
_entity_poly.pdbx_strand_id
1 'polypeptide(L)'
;MPDLPDELIRINSILHEYVAIHDAIFKFAWRKAIPIPGLFKPTDFGAHFKGLSRLVSKLAALSSALKENAEALEGSHQYAAALLDTIQALREICRRFYEKSQGHLSKYPMAEYNADLKVYEGLLNKCQELGVALNRQLHKDSVPPEN
;
A
#
# COMPACT_ATOMS: atom_id res chain seq x y z
N MET A 1 -15.67 18.45 14.28
CA MET A 1 -14.60 17.79 13.52
C MET A 1 -14.61 18.49 12.17
N PRO A 2 -13.52 19.12 11.71
CA PRO A 2 -13.52 19.66 10.35
C PRO A 2 -13.83 18.53 9.39
N ASP A 3 -14.70 18.78 8.41
CA ASP A 3 -14.98 17.80 7.36
C ASP A 3 -13.67 17.50 6.63
N LEU A 4 -13.23 16.25 6.71
CA LEU A 4 -12.05 15.79 5.98
C LEU A 4 -12.36 15.88 4.47
N PRO A 5 -11.41 16.35 3.64
CA PRO A 5 -11.55 16.31 2.20
C PRO A 5 -11.97 14.92 1.71
N ASP A 6 -12.96 14.86 0.81
CA ASP A 6 -13.51 13.60 0.29
C ASP A 6 -12.42 12.68 -0.30
N GLU A 7 -11.39 13.27 -0.92
CA GLU A 7 -10.23 12.56 -1.45
C GLU A 7 -9.45 11.84 -0.34
N LEU A 8 -9.24 12.47 0.81
CA LEU A 8 -8.54 11.88 1.95
C LEU A 8 -9.33 10.73 2.58
N ILE A 9 -10.66 10.86 2.65
CA ILE A 9 -11.55 9.78 3.10
C ILE A 9 -11.43 8.57 2.16
N ARG A 10 -11.44 8.81 0.85
CA ARG A 10 -11.29 7.75 -0.16
C ARG A 10 -9.90 7.11 -0.13
N ILE A 11 -8.84 7.90 0.07
CA ILE A 11 -7.47 7.39 0.24
C ILE A 11 -7.39 6.52 1.50
N ASN A 12 -7.99 6.93 2.60
CA ASN A 12 -8.02 6.13 3.82
C ASN A 12 -8.75 4.79 3.61
N SER A 13 -9.86 4.79 2.86
CA SER A 13 -10.54 3.54 2.47
C SER A 13 -9.63 2.61 1.65
N ILE A 14 -8.88 3.16 0.68
CA ILE A 14 -7.89 2.41 -0.10
C ILE A 14 -6.77 1.86 0.79
N LEU A 15 -6.28 2.64 1.76
CA LEU A 15 -5.28 2.20 2.72
C LEU A 15 -5.76 0.99 3.51
N HIS A 16 -7.01 0.99 3.99
CA HIS A 16 -7.58 -0.16 4.70
C HIS A 16 -7.67 -1.42 3.82
N GLU A 17 -8.12 -1.28 2.57
CA GLU A 17 -8.14 -2.40 1.61
C GLU A 17 -6.72 -2.93 1.34
N TYR A 18 -5.75 -2.04 1.19
CA TYR A 18 -4.34 -2.37 1.00
C TYR A 18 -3.76 -3.12 2.21
N VAL A 19 -3.98 -2.61 3.43
CA VAL A 19 -3.49 -3.24 4.68
C VAL A 19 -4.07 -4.65 4.83
N ALA A 20 -5.33 -4.86 4.46
CA ALA A 20 -5.92 -6.20 4.49
C ALA A 20 -5.21 -7.19 3.54
N ILE A 21 -4.84 -6.74 2.34
CA ILE A 21 -4.07 -7.55 1.38
C ILE A 21 -2.65 -7.78 1.90
N HIS A 22 -1.98 -6.73 2.38
CA HIS A 22 -0.66 -6.81 2.98
C HIS A 22 -0.61 -7.84 4.12
N ASP A 23 -1.54 -7.74 5.06
CA ASP A 23 -1.66 -8.67 6.17
C ASP A 23 -1.93 -10.10 5.68
N ALA A 24 -2.80 -10.29 4.68
CA ALA A 24 -3.05 -11.62 4.13
C ALA A 24 -1.77 -12.27 3.56
N ILE A 25 -0.87 -11.48 2.98
CA ILE A 25 0.41 -11.94 2.44
C ILE A 25 1.43 -12.22 3.56
N PHE A 26 1.64 -11.27 4.49
CA PHE A 26 2.75 -11.31 5.43
C PHE A 26 2.39 -11.86 6.82
N LYS A 27 1.16 -11.68 7.32
CA LYS A 27 0.73 -12.12 8.66
C LYS A 27 0.76 -13.64 8.83
N PHE A 28 0.50 -14.38 7.74
CA PHE A 28 0.63 -15.85 7.74
C PHE A 28 2.06 -16.31 7.48
N ALA A 29 2.88 -15.54 6.75
CA ALA A 29 4.29 -15.85 6.52
C ALA A 29 5.12 -15.80 7.82
N TRP A 30 4.77 -14.92 8.77
CA TRP A 30 5.41 -14.86 10.09
C TRP A 30 4.99 -15.97 11.07
N ARG A 31 3.81 -16.59 10.91
CA ARG A 31 3.39 -17.73 11.75
C ARG A 31 4.04 -19.06 11.35
N LYS A 32 4.86 -19.09 10.29
CA LYS A 32 5.49 -20.30 9.74
C LYS A 32 6.81 -20.73 10.40
N ALA A 33 7.02 -20.41 11.68
CA ALA A 33 8.04 -21.13 12.45
C ALA A 33 7.64 -22.60 12.73
N ILE A 34 6.39 -23.01 12.46
CA ILE A 34 5.95 -24.41 12.61
C ILE A 34 5.13 -24.86 11.37
N PRO A 35 5.68 -25.70 10.49
CA PRO A 35 4.94 -26.25 9.36
C PRO A 35 4.09 -27.46 9.82
N ILE A 36 2.77 -27.29 9.94
CA ILE A 36 1.80 -28.38 10.01
C ILE A 36 1.36 -28.76 8.58
N PRO A 37 1.67 -29.98 8.09
CA PRO A 37 1.20 -30.46 6.78
C PRO A 37 -0.33 -30.48 6.69
N GLY A 38 -0.91 -29.96 5.60
CA GLY A 38 -2.35 -30.06 5.30
C GLY A 38 -3.24 -28.88 5.71
N LEU A 39 -2.74 -27.91 6.50
CA LEU A 39 -3.52 -26.74 6.93
C LEU A 39 -3.16 -25.42 6.23
N PHE A 40 -2.06 -25.39 5.45
CA PHE A 40 -1.67 -24.18 4.73
C PHE A 40 -2.42 -24.06 3.41
N LYS A 41 -3.43 -23.18 3.38
CA LYS A 41 -3.92 -22.66 2.10
C LYS A 41 -2.76 -21.98 1.37
N PRO A 42 -2.47 -22.35 0.10
CA PRO A 42 -1.54 -21.61 -0.72
C PRO A 42 -1.99 -20.15 -0.81
N THR A 43 -1.06 -19.21 -0.65
CA THR A 43 -1.37 -17.79 -0.89
C THR A 43 -1.75 -17.61 -2.35
N ASP A 44 -2.96 -17.12 -2.63
CA ASP A 44 -3.41 -16.82 -3.99
C ASP A 44 -2.87 -15.45 -4.44
N PHE A 45 -1.63 -15.47 -4.91
CA PHE A 45 -0.97 -14.27 -5.46
C PHE A 45 -1.69 -13.69 -6.67
N GLY A 46 -2.47 -14.49 -7.42
CA GLY A 46 -3.27 -14.01 -8.55
C GLY A 46 -4.43 -13.14 -8.09
N ALA A 47 -5.15 -13.56 -7.05
CA ALA A 47 -6.20 -12.75 -6.43
C ALA A 47 -5.64 -11.45 -5.83
N HIS A 48 -4.52 -11.52 -5.11
CA HIS A 48 -3.87 -10.34 -4.55
C HIS A 48 -3.37 -9.37 -5.63
N PHE A 49 -2.76 -9.86 -6.71
CA PHE A 49 -2.36 -9.04 -7.86
C PHE A 49 -3.55 -8.28 -8.47
N LYS A 50 -4.69 -8.94 -8.66
CA LYS A 50 -5.91 -8.29 -9.18
C LYS A 50 -6.44 -7.23 -8.20
N GLY A 51 -6.49 -7.55 -6.91
CA GLY A 51 -6.89 -6.62 -5.86
C GLY A 51 -6.02 -5.37 -5.83
N LEU A 52 -4.69 -5.54 -5.81
CA LEU A 52 -3.74 -4.43 -5.82
C LEU A 52 -3.81 -3.62 -7.13
N SER A 53 -3.99 -4.27 -8.29
CA SER A 53 -4.18 -3.57 -9.56
C SER A 53 -5.38 -2.63 -9.54
N ARG A 54 -6.51 -3.07 -8.96
CA ARG A 54 -7.69 -2.22 -8.76
C ARG A 54 -7.37 -1.02 -7.86
N LEU A 55 -6.65 -1.23 -6.76
CA LEU A 55 -6.27 -0.15 -5.85
C LEU A 55 -5.34 0.86 -6.53
N VAL A 56 -4.35 0.40 -7.29
CA VAL A 56 -3.45 1.26 -8.09
C VAL A 56 -4.25 2.16 -9.03
N SER A 57 -5.21 1.61 -9.79
CA SER A 57 -6.03 2.42 -10.70
C SER A 57 -6.87 3.47 -9.98
N LYS A 58 -7.52 3.10 -8.85
CA LYS A 58 -8.30 4.05 -8.04
C LYS A 58 -7.43 5.16 -7.45
N LEU A 59 -6.28 4.80 -6.89
CA LEU A 59 -5.39 5.74 -6.21
C LEU A 59 -4.65 6.64 -7.19
N ALA A 60 -4.31 6.17 -8.39
CA ALA A 60 -3.72 7.00 -9.44
C ALA A 60 -4.66 8.16 -9.81
N ALA A 61 -5.95 7.89 -10.00
CA ALA A 61 -6.93 8.93 -10.29
C ALA A 61 -7.05 9.96 -9.15
N LEU A 62 -7.07 9.50 -7.89
CA LEU A 62 -7.12 10.38 -6.72
C LEU A 62 -5.83 11.20 -6.56
N SER A 63 -4.67 10.59 -6.78
CA SER A 63 -3.38 11.28 -6.69
C SER A 63 -3.27 12.39 -7.74
N SER A 64 -3.74 12.14 -8.97
CA SER A 64 -3.83 13.16 -10.01
C SER A 64 -4.79 14.29 -9.65
N ALA A 65 -5.98 13.96 -9.14
CA ALA A 65 -6.95 14.98 -8.71
C ALA A 65 -6.39 15.86 -7.58
N LEU A 66 -5.73 15.27 -6.59
CA LEU A 66 -5.07 16.03 -5.51
C LEU A 66 -3.92 16.91 -6.00
N LYS A 67 -3.23 16.52 -7.08
CA LYS A 67 -2.16 17.32 -7.66
C LYS A 67 -2.68 18.59 -8.32
N GLU A 68 -3.86 18.49 -8.93
CA GLU A 68 -4.50 19.58 -9.68
C GLU A 68 -5.34 20.50 -8.77
N ASN A 69 -5.72 20.02 -7.59
CA ASN A 69 -6.49 20.78 -6.63
C ASN A 69 -5.60 21.72 -5.79
N ALA A 70 -5.67 23.01 -6.05
CA ALA A 70 -4.93 24.05 -5.33
C ALA A 70 -5.38 24.23 -3.87
N GLU A 71 -6.58 23.77 -3.52
CA GLU A 71 -7.14 23.79 -2.16
C GLU A 71 -6.87 22.48 -1.41
N ALA A 72 -6.18 21.52 -2.04
CA ALA A 72 -5.83 20.28 -1.37
C ALA A 72 -4.91 20.57 -0.18
N LEU A 73 -5.16 19.86 0.92
CA LEU A 73 -4.32 19.91 2.10
C LEU A 73 -2.86 19.65 1.71
N GLU A 74 -1.94 20.46 2.23
CA GLU A 74 -0.51 20.30 1.98
C GLU A 74 -0.09 18.85 2.27
N GLY A 75 0.85 18.31 1.48
CA GLY A 75 1.32 16.93 1.68
C GLY A 75 0.36 15.82 1.25
N SER A 76 -0.93 16.10 0.98
CA SER A 76 -1.92 15.09 0.58
C SER A 76 -1.56 14.38 -0.73
N HIS A 77 -1.15 15.14 -1.75
CA HIS A 77 -0.69 14.58 -3.03
C HIS A 77 0.58 13.74 -2.84
N GLN A 78 1.56 14.21 -2.07
CA GLN A 78 2.81 13.51 -1.81
C GLN A 78 2.55 12.18 -1.08
N TYR A 79 1.66 12.19 -0.09
CA TYR A 79 1.24 10.98 0.61
C TYR A 79 0.52 10.00 -0.34
N ALA A 80 -0.44 10.48 -1.13
CA ALA A 80 -1.16 9.66 -2.11
C ALA A 80 -0.23 9.02 -3.14
N ALA A 81 0.75 9.78 -3.64
CA ALA A 81 1.76 9.29 -4.56
C ALA A 81 2.69 8.24 -3.91
N ALA A 82 3.14 8.46 -2.68
CA ALA A 82 3.96 7.48 -1.96
C ALA A 82 3.19 6.19 -1.65
N LEU A 83 1.90 6.29 -1.32
CA LEU A 83 1.03 5.12 -1.14
C LEU A 83 0.83 4.38 -2.48
N LEU A 84 0.68 5.11 -3.59
CA LEU A 84 0.58 4.52 -4.92
C LEU A 84 1.83 3.71 -5.27
N ASP A 85 3.02 4.28 -5.10
CA ASP A 85 4.30 3.60 -5.34
C ASP A 85 4.43 2.33 -4.48
N THR A 86 4.04 2.42 -3.20
CA THR A 86 4.05 1.29 -2.27
C THR A 86 3.13 0.15 -2.72
N ILE A 87 1.88 0.46 -3.10
CA ILE A 87 0.92 -0.53 -3.60
C ILE A 87 1.41 -1.13 -4.93
N GLN A 88 2.02 -0.34 -5.81
CA GLN A 88 2.59 -0.81 -7.08
C GLN A 88 3.75 -1.78 -6.86
N ALA A 89 4.64 -1.51 -5.90
CA ALA A 89 5.73 -2.41 -5.56
C ALA A 89 5.22 -3.76 -5.04
N LEU A 90 4.24 -3.76 -4.11
CA LEU A 90 3.65 -5.01 -3.63
C LEU A 90 2.90 -5.77 -4.73
N ARG A 91 2.22 -5.05 -5.63
CA ARG A 91 1.55 -5.63 -6.81
C ARG A 91 2.55 -6.37 -7.69
N GLU A 92 3.71 -5.77 -7.92
CA GLU A 92 4.77 -6.35 -8.75
C GLU A 92 5.35 -7.63 -8.14
N ILE A 93 5.60 -7.64 -6.82
CA ILE A 93 5.99 -8.85 -6.09
C ILE A 93 4.93 -9.94 -6.25
N CYS A 94 3.64 -9.61 -6.09
CA CYS A 94 2.54 -10.56 -6.27
C CYS A 94 2.46 -11.09 -7.71
N ARG A 95 2.68 -10.24 -8.73
CA ARG A 95 2.72 -10.63 -10.14
C ARG A 95 3.81 -11.68 -10.37
N ARG A 96 5.03 -11.43 -9.88
CA ARG A 96 6.18 -12.34 -10.05
C ARG A 96 5.96 -13.67 -9.34
N PHE A 97 5.39 -13.67 -8.13
CA PHE A 97 5.01 -14.92 -7.45
C PHE A 97 3.90 -15.68 -8.18
N TYR A 98 2.91 -14.99 -8.73
CA TYR A 98 1.89 -15.62 -9.56
C TYR A 98 2.50 -16.25 -10.81
N GLU A 99 3.37 -15.55 -11.54
CA GLU A 99 4.05 -16.10 -12.72
C GLU A 99 4.91 -17.32 -12.39
N LYS A 100 5.58 -17.32 -11.23
CA LYS A 100 6.33 -18.46 -10.72
C LYS A 100 5.41 -19.65 -10.41
N SER A 101 4.23 -19.41 -9.83
CA SER A 101 3.27 -20.48 -9.50
C SER A 101 2.65 -21.13 -10.74
N GLN A 102 2.62 -20.41 -11.88
CA GLN A 102 2.16 -20.95 -13.18
C GLN A 102 3.21 -21.83 -13.90
N GLY A 103 4.26 -22.29 -13.21
CA GLY A 103 5.25 -23.24 -13.76
C GLY A 103 6.57 -22.61 -14.21
N HIS A 104 6.77 -21.31 -14.03
CA HIS A 104 8.02 -20.63 -14.35
C HIS A 104 8.96 -20.53 -13.13
N LEU A 105 9.42 -21.67 -12.62
CA LEU A 105 10.15 -21.78 -11.34
C LEU A 105 11.44 -20.93 -11.27
N SER A 106 12.09 -20.66 -12.41
CA SER A 106 13.30 -19.83 -12.51
C SER A 106 13.05 -18.32 -12.60
N LYS A 107 11.80 -17.86 -12.80
CA LYS A 107 11.48 -16.45 -13.07
C LYS A 107 11.48 -15.52 -11.85
N TYR A 108 11.59 -16.06 -10.64
CA TYR A 108 11.73 -15.22 -9.45
C TYR A 108 12.65 -15.86 -8.40
N PRO A 109 13.98 -15.71 -8.58
CA PRO A 109 15.00 -16.14 -7.64
C PRO A 109 14.88 -15.40 -6.30
N MET A 110 15.38 -16.02 -5.23
CA MET A 110 15.33 -15.43 -3.88
C MET A 110 16.08 -14.10 -3.79
N ALA A 111 17.18 -13.94 -4.54
CA ALA A 111 17.95 -12.69 -4.56
C ALA A 111 17.13 -11.52 -5.13
N GLU A 112 16.37 -11.75 -6.20
CA GLU A 112 15.46 -10.73 -6.77
C GLU A 112 14.31 -10.42 -5.81
N TYR A 113 13.72 -11.45 -5.17
CA TYR A 113 12.70 -11.24 -4.16
C TYR A 113 13.20 -10.36 -3.00
N ASN A 114 14.39 -10.63 -2.48
CA ASN A 114 14.97 -9.83 -1.40
C ASN A 114 15.26 -8.38 -1.84
N ALA A 115 15.67 -8.18 -3.09
CA ALA A 115 15.88 -6.85 -3.65
C ALA A 115 14.56 -6.08 -3.78
N ASP A 116 13.52 -6.71 -4.33
CA ASP A 116 12.18 -6.13 -4.45
C ASP A 116 11.58 -5.81 -3.07
N LEU A 117 11.75 -6.72 -2.11
CA LEU A 117 11.28 -6.53 -0.73
C LEU A 117 11.96 -5.32 -0.08
N LYS A 118 13.27 -5.15 -0.27
CA LYS A 118 14.01 -3.98 0.23
C LYS A 118 13.52 -2.68 -0.39
N VAL A 119 13.21 -2.68 -1.69
CA VAL A 119 12.62 -1.50 -2.36
C VAL A 119 11.25 -1.20 -1.77
N TYR A 120 10.41 -2.22 -1.64
CA TYR A 120 9.07 -2.12 -1.05
C TYR A 120 9.11 -1.58 0.38
N GLU A 121 10.00 -2.08 1.24
CA GLU A 121 10.19 -1.60 2.62
C GLU A 121 10.61 -0.12 2.66
N GLY A 122 11.50 0.30 1.75
CA GLY A 122 11.89 1.70 1.62
C GLY A 122 10.72 2.61 1.25
N LEU A 123 9.86 2.17 0.32
CA LEU A 123 8.65 2.89 -0.08
C LEU A 123 7.63 2.95 1.06
N LEU A 124 7.45 1.85 1.79
CA LEU A 124 6.56 1.78 2.94
C LEU A 124 6.98 2.76 4.04
N ASN A 125 8.27 2.83 4.36
CA ASN A 125 8.81 3.78 5.34
C ASN A 125 8.54 5.23 4.92
N LYS A 126 8.82 5.58 3.66
CA LYS A 126 8.52 6.91 3.12
C LYS A 126 7.02 7.24 3.18
N CYS A 127 6.17 6.28 2.82
CA CYS A 127 4.71 6.43 2.90
C CYS A 127 4.25 6.68 4.34
N GLN A 128 4.85 5.98 5.32
CA GLN A 128 4.56 6.16 6.73
C GLN A 128 4.99 7.53 7.24
N GLU A 129 6.19 7.99 6.88
CA GLU A 129 6.68 9.33 7.25
C GLU A 129 5.76 10.44 6.73
N LEU A 130 5.35 10.35 5.47
CA LEU A 130 4.41 11.29 4.85
C LEU A 130 3.03 11.23 5.49
N GLY A 131 2.53 10.04 5.83
CA GLY A 131 1.26 9.88 6.56
C GLY A 131 1.31 10.50 7.95
N VAL A 132 2.41 10.36 8.67
CA VAL A 132 2.62 11.02 9.98
C VAL A 132 2.66 12.54 9.81
N ALA A 133 3.33 13.05 8.79
CA ALA A 133 3.38 14.49 8.50
C ALA A 133 1.97 15.04 8.17
N LEU A 134 1.22 14.35 7.32
CA LEU A 134 -0.15 14.71 6.95
C LEU A 134 -1.09 14.72 8.16
N ASN A 135 -1.00 13.71 9.02
CA ASN A 135 -1.78 13.65 10.25
C ASN A 135 -1.49 14.83 11.19
N ARG A 136 -0.23 15.26 11.28
CA ARG A 136 0.13 16.46 12.08
C ARG A 136 -0.49 17.73 11.52
N GLN A 137 -0.57 17.87 10.19
CA GLN A 137 -1.21 19.03 9.57
C GLN A 137 -2.72 19.04 9.82
N LEU A 138 -3.39 17.90 9.66
CA LEU A 138 -4.82 17.75 10.01
C LEU A 138 -5.13 18.18 11.44
N HIS A 139 -4.23 17.87 12.39
CA HIS A 139 -4.41 18.26 13.79
C HIS A 139 -4.16 19.77 14.02
N LYS A 140 -3.24 20.39 13.28
CA LYS A 140 -2.98 21.84 13.38
C LYS A 140 -4.15 22.66 12.85
N ASP A 141 -4.73 22.26 11.72
CA ASP A 141 -5.89 22.95 11.14
C ASP A 141 -7.18 22.76 11.94
N SER A 142 -7.19 21.80 12.87
CA SER A 142 -8.32 21.51 13.77
C SER A 142 -8.32 22.33 15.07
N VAL A 143 -7.24 23.06 15.39
CA VAL A 143 -7.13 23.88 16.61
C VAL A 143 -7.32 25.36 16.24
N PRO A 144 -8.37 26.05 16.71
CA PRO A 144 -8.50 27.49 16.51
C PRO A 144 -7.38 28.22 17.27
N PRO A 145 -6.90 29.38 16.79
CA PRO A 145 -6.02 30.21 17.60
C PRO A 145 -6.77 30.62 18.88
N GLU A 146 -6.20 30.29 20.05
CA GLU A 146 -6.65 30.86 21.32
C GLU A 146 -6.37 32.37 21.26
N ASN A 147 -7.45 33.17 21.31
CA ASN A 147 -7.39 34.61 21.53
C ASN A 147 -7.25 34.92 23.02
#